data_AF-A0A497KEQ4-F1
#
_entry.id   AF-A0A497KEQ4-F1
#
_cell.length_a   1.000
_cell.length_b   1.000
_cell.length_c   1.000
_cell.angle_alpha   90.00
_cell.angle_beta   90.00
_cell.angle_gamma   90.00
#
_symmetry.space_group_name_H-M   'P 1'
#
loop_
_entity.id
_entity.type
_entity.pdbx_description
1 polymer ?
#
loop_
_entity_poly.entity_id
_entity_poly.type
_entity_poly.pdbx_seq_one_letter_code
_entity_poly.pdbx_strand_id
1 'polypeptide(L)' 'MKILLMGNPNVGKSVVFSRLTGTNVIASNYPGTTVEYMRGTMKYGG' A
#
# COMPACT_ATOMS: atom_id res chain seq x y z
N MET A 1 7.91 -0.53 12.70
CA MET A 1 8.04 0.70 11.88
C MET A 1 6.78 0.87 11.04
N LYS A 2 6.25 2.10 10.90
CA LYS A 2 5.10 2.39 10.02
C LYS A 2 5.61 3.24 8.86
N ILE A 3 5.36 2.81 7.62
CA ILE A 3 5.79 3.49 6.39
C ILE A 3 4.55 3.91 5.62
N LEU A 4 4.56 5.12 5.06
CA LEU A 4 3.49 5.63 4.20
C LEU A 4 4.03 5.78 2.78
N LEU A 5 3.30 5.24 1.79
CA LEU A 5 3.61 5.40 0.37
C LEU A 5 2.60 6.37 -0.26
N MET A 6 3.05 7.55 -0.68
CA MET A 6 2.21 8.61 -1.24
C MET A 6 2.79 9.15 -2.55
N GLY A 7 1.93 9.59 -3.48
CA GLY A 7 2.33 10.14 -4.77
C GLY A 7 1.17 10.21 -5.76
N ASN A 8 1.40 10.84 -6.92
CA ASN A 8 0.37 11.12 -7.92
C ASN A 8 -0.38 9.86 -8.38
N PRO A 9 -1.68 9.93 -8.72
CA PRO A 9 -2.41 8.80 -9.31
C PRO A 9 -1.66 8.17 -10.49
N ASN A 10 -1.79 6.86 -10.66
CA ASN A 10 -1.22 6.10 -11.79
C ASN A 10 0.33 6.03 -11.89
N VAL A 11 1.10 6.52 -10.89
CA VAL A 11 2.58 6.36 -10.88
C VAL A 11 3.07 4.97 -10.46
N GLY A 12 2.18 3.96 -10.40
CA GLY A 12 2.56 2.58 -10.07
C GLY A 12 2.78 2.30 -8.57
N LYS A 13 2.21 3.12 -7.67
CA LYS A 13 2.32 2.92 -6.21
C LYS A 13 1.88 1.52 -5.76
N SER A 14 0.80 0.99 -6.32
CA SER A 14 0.30 -0.35 -5.99
C SER A 14 1.29 -1.45 -6.35
N VAL A 15 2.06 -1.29 -7.45
CA VAL A 15 3.11 -2.23 -7.86
C VAL A 15 4.27 -2.25 -6.86
N VAL A 16 4.71 -1.07 -6.42
CA VAL A 16 5.75 -0.94 -5.39
C VAL A 16 5.26 -1.51 -4.07
N PHE A 17 4.02 -1.19 -3.68
CA PHE A 17 3.41 -1.68 -2.45
C PHE A 17 3.35 -3.21 -2.43
N SER A 18 2.78 -3.84 -3.47
CA SER A 18 2.68 -5.30 -3.59
C SER A 18 4.04 -6.00 -3.60
N ARG A 19 5.10 -5.37 -4.14
CA ARG A 19 6.46 -5.92 -4.07
C ARG A 19 7.05 -5.88 -2.66
N LEU A 20 6.72 -4.85 -1.88
CA LEU A 20 7.21 -4.70 -0.51
C LEU A 20 6.44 -5.60 0.47
N THR A 21 5.12 -5.67 0.36
CA THR A 21 4.26 -6.40 1.31
C THR A 21 3.97 -7.84 0.89
N GLY A 22 4.25 -8.22 -0.37
CA GLY A 22 3.93 -9.54 -0.90
C GLY A 22 2.42 -9.83 -0.88
N THR A 23 2.05 -11.05 -0.50
CA THR A 23 0.65 -11.55 -0.48
C THR A 23 -0.22 -11.03 0.67
N ASN A 24 0.34 -10.36 1.67
CA ASN A 24 -0.41 -9.88 2.84
C ASN A 24 -0.81 -8.41 2.70
N VAL A 25 -1.72 -8.15 1.76
CA VAL A 25 -2.29 -6.82 1.52
C VAL A 25 -3.77 -6.80 1.88
N ILE A 26 -4.14 -5.85 2.74
CA ILE A 26 -5.52 -5.47 3.02
C ILE A 26 -5.76 -4.15 2.29
N ALA A 27 -6.60 -4.20 1.26
CA ALA A 27 -7.12 -3.01 0.60
C ALA A 27 -8.39 -2.54 1.30
N SER A 28 -8.49 -1.26 1.60
CA SER A 28 -9.71 -0.65 2.15
C SER A 28 -10.06 0.57 1.33
N ASN A 29 -11.27 0.57 0.79
CA ASN A 29 -11.84 1.75 0.15
C ASN A 29 -12.55 2.56 1.24
N TYR A 30 -12.04 3.77 1.51
CA TYR A 30 -12.72 4.68 2.41
C TYR A 30 -13.96 5.26 1.70
N PRO A 31 -15.19 4.94 2.13
CA PRO A 31 -16.39 5.43 1.48
C PRO A 31 -16.47 6.95 1.65
N GLY A 32 -16.55 7.69 0.54
CA GLY A 32 -16.65 9.16 0.51
C GLY A 32 -15.42 9.89 -0.04
N THR A 33 -14.32 9.18 -0.35
CA THR A 33 -13.14 9.77 -0.99
C THR A 33 -12.56 8.83 -2.04
N THR A 34 -12.13 9.32 -3.20
CA THR A 34 -11.45 8.54 -4.27
C THR A 34 -10.00 8.18 -3.91
N VAL A 35 -9.73 8.01 -2.62
CA VAL A 35 -8.40 7.69 -2.09
C VAL A 35 -8.38 6.20 -1.78
N GLU A 36 -7.68 5.44 -2.61
CA GLU A 36 -7.38 4.03 -2.31
C GLU A 36 -6.36 3.95 -1.17
N TYR A 37 -6.68 3.15 -0.15
CA TYR A 37 -5.77 2.90 0.97
C TYR A 37 -5.39 1.42 1.03
N MET A 38 -4.10 1.14 0.88
CA MET A 38 -3.54 -0.21 1.00
C MET A 38 -2.71 -0.30 2.28
N ARG A 39 -2.98 -1.32 3.10
CA ARG A 39 -2.19 -1.64 4.29
C ARG A 39 -1.67 -3.07 4.17
N GLY A 40 -0.39 -3.26 4.47
CA GLY A 40 0.24 -4.56 4.41
C GLY A 40 1.43 -4.59 5.36
N THR A 41 1.79 -5.78 5.79
CA THR A 41 2.91 -6.01 6.69
C THR A 41 4.07 -6.59 5.89
N MET A 42 5.19 -5.88 5.92
CA MET A 42 6.46 -6.37 5.36
C MET A 42 7.35 -6.79 6.53
N LYS A 43 7.94 -7.98 6.45
CA LYS A 43 9.09 -8.35 7.28
C LYS A 43 10.34 -7.82 6.60
N TYR A 44 11.04 -6.90 7.26
CA TYR A 44 12.32 -6.38 6.79
C TYR A 44 13.40 -6.84 7.77
N GLY A 45 14.31 -7.69 7.28
CA GLY A 45 15.33 -8.36 8.08
C GLY A 45 14.81 -9.66 8.73
N GLY A 46 15.49 -10.77 8.43
CA GLY A 46 15.64 -11.87 9.38
C GLY A 46 16.75 -11.55 10.35
#